data_AF-A0AAV5CJX6-F1
#
_entry.id   AF-A0AAV5CJX6-F1
#
_cell.length_a   1.000
_cell.length_b   1.000
_cell.length_c   1.000
_cell.angle_alpha   90.00
_cell.angle_beta   90.00
_cell.angle_gamma   90.00
#
_symmetry.space_group_name_H-M   'P 1'
#
loop_
_entity.id
_entity.type
_entity.pdbx_description
1 polymer ?
#
loop_
_entity_poly.entity_id
_entity_poly.type
_entity_poly.pdbx_seq_one_letter_code
_entity_poly.pdbx_strand_id
1 'polypeptide(L)'
;MTLKRLLHNLMFQCVVFRFYGSEVKPPLAQGIPVDVASRKKGRSGRKPILIDLEPLRNIELSNRSTIKDVAKHLGISIGKVQRYLKQGHIKRHSSSIKPYLTEANKKSRLQWCVDMLDLNS
;
A
#
# COMPACT_ATOMS: atom_id res chain seq x y z
N MET A 1 23.20 -22.73 -35.06
CA MET A 1 23.58 -21.48 -34.33
C MET A 1 22.84 -20.35 -35.02
N THR A 2 21.90 -19.59 -34.45
CA THR A 2 21.50 -19.32 -33.06
C THR A 2 19.96 -19.35 -32.98
N LEU A 3 19.45 -20.23 -32.12
CA LEU A 3 18.05 -20.32 -31.70
C LEU A 3 17.66 -19.10 -30.85
N LYS A 4 16.35 -18.81 -30.85
CA LYS A 4 15.60 -17.87 -29.98
C LYS A 4 15.29 -16.48 -30.55
N ARG A 5 14.74 -16.47 -31.77
CA ARG A 5 13.67 -15.52 -32.16
C ARG A 5 12.29 -16.12 -31.81
N LEU A 6 12.10 -16.47 -30.55
CA LEU A 6 10.88 -17.07 -30.00
C LEU A 6 10.71 -16.60 -28.55
N LEU A 7 10.27 -15.36 -28.36
CA LEU A 7 9.52 -14.98 -27.17
C LEU A 7 8.13 -14.63 -27.63
N HIS A 8 7.37 -15.70 -27.86
CA HIS A 8 5.95 -15.66 -28.10
C HIS A 8 5.28 -15.10 -26.85
N ASN A 9 4.69 -13.91 -27.01
CA ASN A 9 3.50 -13.52 -26.25
C ASN A 9 2.49 -14.66 -26.33
N LEU A 10 2.03 -15.19 -25.20
CA LEU A 10 0.65 -15.61 -24.89
C LEU A 10 0.65 -16.64 -23.77
N MET A 11 0.09 -16.20 -22.63
CA MET A 11 -0.90 -16.94 -21.86
C MET A 11 -0.64 -18.44 -21.62
N PHE A 12 -0.14 -18.76 -20.42
CA PHE A 12 -0.81 -19.77 -19.61
C PHE A 12 -1.05 -19.21 -18.21
N GLN A 13 -2.27 -18.70 -18.05
CA GLN A 13 -3.01 -18.65 -16.80
C GLN A 13 -3.09 -20.06 -16.18
N CYS A 14 -2.95 -20.12 -14.85
CA CYS A 14 -3.32 -21.21 -13.94
C CYS A 14 -2.74 -22.62 -14.21
N VAL A 15 -1.65 -22.99 -13.54
CA VAL A 15 -1.55 -24.26 -12.80
C VAL A 15 -0.70 -24.06 -11.55
N VAL A 16 -1.15 -24.65 -10.45
CA VAL A 16 -0.51 -24.76 -9.14
C VAL A 16 0.93 -25.30 -9.27
N PHE A 17 1.94 -24.44 -9.35
CA PHE A 17 3.33 -24.86 -9.11
C PHE A 17 3.76 -24.43 -7.72
N ARG A 18 3.52 -25.34 -6.78
CA ARG A 18 4.16 -25.39 -5.47
C ARG A 18 5.59 -25.89 -5.67
N PHE A 19 6.55 -25.00 -5.93
CA PHE A 19 7.94 -25.32 -5.63
C PHE A 19 8.07 -25.42 -4.10
N TYR A 20 8.17 -26.64 -3.59
CA TYR A 20 9.41 -27.22 -3.06
C TYR A 20 9.17 -28.70 -2.81
N GLY A 21 9.76 -29.54 -3.66
CA GLY A 21 10.37 -30.76 -3.16
C GLY A 21 11.49 -30.33 -2.24
N SER A 22 11.23 -30.41 -0.95
CA SER A 22 12.28 -30.49 0.08
C SER A 22 11.74 -31.53 1.04
N GLU A 23 12.41 -32.67 1.09
CA GLU A 23 12.16 -33.72 2.07
C GLU A 23 12.19 -33.12 3.47
N VAL A 24 11.03 -32.75 4.01
CA VAL A 24 10.92 -32.43 5.44
C VAL A 24 10.84 -33.78 6.14
N LYS A 25 12.01 -34.32 6.53
CA LYS A 25 12.08 -35.40 7.52
C LYS A 25 11.30 -34.93 8.75
N PRO A 26 10.24 -35.61 9.19
CA PRO A 26 9.51 -35.15 10.36
C PRO A 26 10.35 -35.42 11.62
N PRO A 27 10.32 -34.53 12.64
CA PRO A 27 11.05 -34.69 13.91
C PRO A 27 10.38 -35.71 14.83
N LEU A 28 9.91 -36.84 14.27
CA LEU A 28 9.26 -37.91 15.04
C LEU A 28 10.24 -38.54 16.03
N ALA A 29 11.54 -38.45 15.76
CA ALA A 29 12.59 -39.00 16.60
C ALA A 29 12.88 -38.17 17.87
N GLN A 30 12.40 -36.92 17.97
CA GLN A 30 12.80 -35.99 19.04
C GLN A 30 11.68 -35.62 20.04
N GLY A 31 10.49 -36.24 19.95
CA GLY A 31 9.41 -36.02 20.93
C GLY A 31 8.84 -34.60 20.96
N ILE A 32 9.12 -33.78 19.93
CA ILE A 32 8.62 -32.41 19.83
C ILE A 32 7.17 -32.46 19.33
N PRO A 33 6.20 -31.83 20.01
CA PRO A 33 4.82 -31.80 19.55
C PRO A 33 4.72 -31.08 18.19
N VAL A 34 4.32 -31.82 17.16
CA VAL A 34 4.13 -31.29 15.80
C VAL A 34 2.70 -30.77 15.66
N ASP A 35 2.57 -29.46 15.45
CA ASP A 35 1.30 -28.86 15.07
C ASP A 35 0.87 -29.32 13.66
N VAL A 36 -0.10 -30.24 13.63
CA VAL A 36 -0.74 -30.79 12.42
C VAL A 36 -1.90 -29.94 11.90
N ALA A 37 -2.16 -28.77 12.49
CA ALA A 37 -3.24 -27.92 12.04
C ALA A 37 -3.03 -27.43 10.59
N SER A 38 -4.14 -27.36 9.85
CA SER A 38 -4.13 -26.87 8.47
C SER A 38 -3.76 -25.39 8.42
N ARG A 39 -2.56 -25.09 7.93
CA ARG A 39 -2.08 -23.71 7.67
C ARG A 39 -2.68 -23.07 6.42
N LYS A 40 -3.72 -23.67 5.82
CA LYS A 40 -4.36 -23.17 4.59
C LYS A 40 -5.22 -21.94 4.85
N LYS A 41 -5.84 -21.84 6.03
CA LYS A 41 -6.70 -20.71 6.43
C LYS A 41 -5.88 -19.40 6.40
N GLY A 42 -6.32 -18.42 5.61
CA GLY A 42 -5.62 -17.14 5.41
C GLY A 42 -4.45 -17.15 4.43
N ARG A 43 -3.98 -18.32 3.99
CA ARG A 43 -2.95 -18.47 2.94
C ARG A 43 -3.54 -18.78 1.56
N SER A 44 -4.85 -19.00 1.48
CA SER A 44 -5.63 -19.23 0.27
C SER A 44 -5.93 -17.92 -0.48
N GLY A 45 -6.01 -17.99 -1.81
CA GLY A 45 -6.35 -16.84 -2.67
C GLY A 45 -5.15 -16.20 -3.38
N ARG A 46 -5.42 -15.12 -4.12
CA ARG A 46 -4.40 -14.40 -4.90
C ARG A 46 -3.37 -13.76 -3.96
N LYS A 47 -2.10 -14.10 -4.13
CA LYS A 47 -1.01 -13.47 -3.38
C LYS A 47 -0.89 -11.98 -3.72
N PRO A 48 -0.69 -11.09 -2.73
CA PRO A 48 -0.44 -9.69 -3.01
C PRO A 48 0.91 -9.55 -3.71
N ILE A 49 0.93 -8.79 -4.80
CA ILE A 49 2.19 -8.40 -5.45
C ILE A 49 2.75 -7.26 -4.62
N LEU A 50 3.94 -7.48 -4.03
CA LEU A 50 4.68 -6.44 -3.34
C LEU A 50 5.19 -5.45 -4.41
N ILE A 51 4.79 -4.20 -4.28
CA ILE A 51 5.33 -3.11 -5.08
C ILE A 51 6.20 -2.29 -4.16
N ASP A 52 7.37 -1.93 -4.65
CA ASP A 52 8.22 -0.97 -3.96
C ASP A 52 7.58 0.43 -3.96
N LEU A 53 7.28 0.93 -2.76
CA LEU A 53 6.71 2.27 -2.53
C LEU A 53 7.80 3.28 -2.15
N GLU A 54 9.06 2.87 -2.04
CA GLU A 54 10.17 3.79 -1.75
C GLU A 54 10.32 4.93 -2.78
N PRO A 55 10.08 4.72 -4.08
CA PRO A 55 10.09 5.81 -5.05
C PRO A 55 9.12 6.93 -4.71
N LEU A 56 7.98 6.62 -4.08
CA LEU A 56 7.03 7.65 -3.66
C LEU A 56 7.57 8.55 -2.56
N ARG A 57 8.48 8.05 -1.70
CA ARG A 57 9.04 8.80 -0.57
C ARG A 57 10.01 9.89 -1.02
N ASN A 58 10.74 9.62 -2.10
CA ASN A 58 11.76 10.52 -2.65
C ASN A 58 11.17 11.67 -3.48
N ILE A 59 9.88 11.58 -3.85
CA ILE A 59 9.21 12.59 -4.68
C ILE A 59 8.65 13.71 -3.79
N GLU A 60 8.86 14.95 -4.23
CA GLU A 60 8.28 16.14 -3.61
C GLU A 60 6.75 16.07 -3.53
N LEU A 61 6.16 16.65 -2.48
CA LEU A 61 4.72 16.60 -2.21
C LEU A 61 3.87 17.23 -3.34
N SER A 62 4.40 18.24 -4.02
CA SER A 62 3.77 18.92 -5.17
C SER A 62 3.43 17.94 -6.29
N ASN A 63 4.38 17.05 -6.61
CA ASN A 63 4.33 16.16 -7.76
C ASN A 63 3.50 14.88 -7.53
N ARG A 64 3.02 14.64 -6.30
CA ARG A 64 2.20 13.46 -5.94
C ARG A 64 0.85 13.81 -5.32
N SER A 65 0.30 14.96 -5.72
CA SER A 65 -0.95 15.50 -5.17
C SER A 65 -2.19 14.69 -5.60
N THR A 66 -2.23 14.20 -6.85
CA THR A 66 -3.36 13.40 -7.36
C THR A 66 -3.02 11.91 -7.48
N ILE A 67 -4.07 11.09 -7.49
CA ILE A 67 -3.96 9.63 -7.70
C ILE A 67 -3.34 9.34 -9.08
N LYS A 68 -3.60 10.18 -10.08
CA LYS A 68 -3.06 10.04 -11.44
C LYS A 68 -1.56 10.30 -11.47
N ASP A 69 -1.07 11.30 -10.74
CA ASP A 69 0.36 11.61 -10.68
C ASP A 69 1.12 10.49 -9.98
N VAL A 70 0.59 10.01 -8.85
CA VAL A 70 1.13 8.83 -8.15
C VAL A 70 1.20 7.60 -9.06
N ALA A 71 0.14 7.36 -9.84
CA ALA A 71 0.07 6.27 -10.80
C ALA A 71 1.14 6.43 -11.90
N LYS A 72 1.31 7.64 -12.45
CA LYS A 72 2.33 7.96 -13.46
C LYS A 72 3.75 7.75 -12.93
N HIS A 73 4.02 8.21 -11.71
CA HIS A 73 5.34 8.09 -11.09
C HIS A 73 5.71 6.65 -10.74
N LEU A 74 4.75 5.85 -10.28
CA LEU A 74 4.98 4.45 -9.96
C LEU A 74 4.87 3.51 -11.18
N GLY A 75 4.38 3.99 -12.33
CA GLY A 75 4.09 3.14 -13.49
C GLY A 75 2.96 2.13 -13.25
N ILE A 76 1.96 2.50 -12.44
CA ILE A 76 0.88 1.61 -11.99
C ILE A 76 -0.47 2.12 -12.51
N SER A 77 -1.46 1.24 -12.64
CA SER A 77 -2.84 1.64 -12.91
C SER A 77 -3.50 2.38 -11.72
N ILE A 78 -4.35 3.36 -12.05
CA ILE A 78 -5.09 4.17 -11.07
C ILE A 78 -5.86 3.31 -10.05
N GLY A 79 -6.54 2.26 -10.50
CA GLY A 79 -7.32 1.37 -9.62
C GLY A 79 -6.45 0.62 -8.59
N LYS A 80 -5.19 0.32 -8.93
CA LYS A 80 -4.26 -0.32 -7.99
C LYS A 80 -3.80 0.66 -6.92
N VAL A 81 -3.55 1.92 -7.26
CA VAL A 81 -3.28 3.00 -6.29
C VAL A 81 -4.46 3.22 -5.34
N GLN A 82 -5.70 3.23 -5.85
CA GLN A 82 -6.91 3.33 -5.03
C GLN A 82 -7.05 2.17 -4.03
N ARG A 83 -6.74 0.94 -4.44
CA ARG A 83 -6.71 -0.21 -3.53
C ARG A 83 -5.68 -0.04 -2.41
N TYR A 84 -4.50 0.48 -2.73
CA TYR A 84 -3.47 0.76 -1.73
C TYR A 84 -3.85 1.87 -0.76
N LEU A 85 -4.57 2.89 -1.21
CA LEU A 85 -5.17 3.89 -0.33
C LEU A 85 -6.21 3.26 0.63
N LYS A 86 -7.05 2.35 0.14
CA LYS A 86 -8.05 1.65 0.98
C LYS A 86 -7.41 0.68 1.98
N GLN A 87 -6.30 0.06 1.60
CA GLN A 87 -5.53 -0.86 2.46
C GLN A 87 -4.61 -0.13 3.44
N GLY A 88 -4.43 1.19 3.30
CA GLY A 88 -3.58 1.99 4.17
C GLY A 88 -2.08 1.92 3.87
N HIS A 89 -1.68 1.37 2.72
CA HIS A 89 -0.27 1.34 2.30
C HIS A 89 0.24 2.72 1.84
N ILE A 90 -0.67 3.58 1.39
CA ILE A 90 -0.39 4.97 0.98
C ILE A 90 -1.31 5.87 1.80
N LYS A 91 -0.78 6.97 2.33
CA LYS A 91 -1.55 7.98 3.07
C LYS A 91 -1.65 9.27 2.27
N ARG A 92 -2.81 9.95 2.35
CA ARG A 92 -2.97 11.29 1.79
C ARG A 92 -2.28 12.31 2.68
N HIS A 93 -1.59 13.26 2.06
CA HIS A 93 -1.04 14.43 2.74
C HIS A 93 -2.00 15.61 2.59
N SER A 94 -2.22 16.36 3.67
CA SER A 94 -2.89 17.66 3.63
C SER A 94 -1.90 18.72 3.18
N SER A 95 -2.31 19.63 2.29
CA SER A 95 -1.49 20.77 1.89
C SER A 95 -1.48 21.85 2.99
N SER A 96 -0.44 22.69 2.99
CA SER A 96 -0.30 23.81 3.92
C SER A 96 -1.40 24.88 3.77
N ILE A 97 -2.14 24.88 2.66
CA ILE A 97 -3.25 25.82 2.40
C ILE A 97 -4.42 25.57 3.36
N LYS A 98 -4.60 24.34 3.84
CA LYS A 98 -5.57 24.00 4.89
C LYS A 98 -4.85 23.35 6.06
N PRO A 99 -4.12 24.15 6.86
CA PRO A 99 -3.39 23.62 7.99
C PRO A 99 -4.37 23.05 9.02
N TYR A 100 -3.93 22.03 9.75
CA TYR A 100 -4.69 21.49 10.86
C TYR A 100 -4.93 22.58 11.91
N LEU A 101 -6.09 22.51 12.56
CA LEU A 101 -6.48 23.48 13.56
C LEU A 101 -5.72 23.21 14.86
N THR A 102 -4.57 23.87 15.02
CA THR A 102 -3.81 23.86 16.28
C THR A 102 -4.59 24.60 17.37
N GLU A 103 -4.31 24.29 18.64
CA GLU A 103 -4.97 24.97 19.76
C GLU A 103 -4.75 26.49 19.74
N ALA A 104 -3.57 26.95 19.29
CA ALA A 104 -3.30 28.37 19.08
C ALA A 104 -4.25 28.98 18.02
N ASN A 105 -4.41 28.30 16.87
CA ASN A 105 -5.30 28.77 15.79
C ASN A 105 -6.78 28.79 16.22
N LYS A 106 -7.20 27.87 17.11
CA LYS A 106 -8.55 27.87 17.69
C LYS A 106 -8.79 29.10 18.54
N LYS A 107 -7.84 29.43 19.43
CA LYS A 107 -7.93 30.60 20.32
C LYS A 107 -8.02 31.90 19.53
N SER A 108 -7.15 32.10 18.53
CA SER A 108 -7.19 33.32 17.70
C SER A 108 -8.51 33.46 16.93
N ARG A 109 -9.09 32.35 16.45
CA ARG A 109 -10.41 32.39 15.79
C ARG A 109 -11.54 32.72 16.76
N LEU A 110 -11.52 32.15 17.95
CA LEU A 110 -12.49 32.47 18.99
C LEU A 110 -12.40 33.93 19.40
N GLN A 111 -11.19 34.46 19.60
CA GLN A 111 -10.99 35.88 19.89
C GLN A 111 -11.59 36.75 18.80
N TRP A 112 -11.31 36.46 17.52
CA TRP A 112 -11.89 37.19 16.40
C TRP A 112 -13.43 37.15 16.38
N CYS A 113 -14.04 36.01 16.74
CA CYS A 113 -15.50 35.92 16.86
C CYS A 113 -16.05 36.77 18.01
N VAL A 114 -15.36 36.84 19.15
CA VAL A 114 -15.75 37.68 20.29
C VAL A 114 -15.61 39.16 19.93
N ASP A 115 -14.49 39.56 19.34
CA ASP A 115 -14.24 40.93 18.92
C ASP A 115 -15.32 41.43 17.94
N MET A 116 -15.81 40.56 17.06
CA MET A 116 -16.92 40.87 16.14
C MET A 116 -18.26 41.13 16.85
N LEU A 117 -18.51 40.51 18.01
CA LEU A 117 -19.74 40.73 18.79
C LEU A 117 -19.67 42.02 19.59
N ASP A 118 -18.49 42.31 20.17
CA ASP A 118 -18.26 43.51 20.97
C ASP A 118 -18.35 44.80 20.14
N LEU A 119 -18.04 44.74 18.84
CA LEU A 119 -18.19 45.87 17.90
C LEU A 119 -19.65 46.19 17.52
N ASN A 120 -20.59 45.29 17.82
CA ASN A 120 -22.02 45.43 17.49
C ASN A 120 -22.91 45.66 18.74
N SER A 121 -22.30 45.89 19.91
CA SER A 121 -22.97 46.06 21.21
C SER A 121 -23.00 47.51 21.68
#